data_AF-A0A7V8YT03-F1
#
_entry.id   AF-A0A7V8YT03-F1
#
_cell.length_a   1.000
_cell.length_b   1.000
_cell.length_c   1.000
_cell.angle_alpha   90.00
_cell.angle_beta   90.00
_cell.angle_gamma   90.00
#
_symmetry.space_group_name_H-M   'P 1'
#
loop_
_entity.id
_entity.type
_entity.pdbx_description
1 polymer ?
#
loop_
_entity_poly.entity_id
_entity_poly.type
_entity_poly.pdbx_seq_one_letter_code
_entity_poly.pdbx_strand_id
1 'polypeptide(L)' 'MSKVAFCFPGQGSLEAGMGREIAEAVPAAMEVFRVGSDASGLDLAHLCFEAPLDELVDTEVQQPALVATSLAVL' A
#
# COMPACT_ATOMS: atom_id res chain seq x y z
N MET A 1 24.41 9.83 17.58
CA MET A 1 23.38 9.41 16.61
C MET A 1 22.66 10.65 16.11
N SER A 2 22.49 10.79 14.80
CA SER A 2 21.60 11.80 14.22
C SER A 2 20.14 11.39 14.39
N LYS A 3 19.24 12.38 14.43
CA LYS A 3 17.79 12.12 14.45
C LYS A 3 17.34 11.74 13.04
N VAL A 4 16.47 10.73 12.93
CA VAL A 4 15.86 10.26 11.68
C VAL A 4 14.37 10.60 11.71
N ALA A 5 13.83 11.05 10.58
CA ALA A 5 12.41 11.27 10.38
C ALA A 5 11.96 10.45 9.17
N PHE A 6 10.85 9.73 9.30
CA PHE A 6 10.19 9.02 8.22
C PHE A 6 9.06 9.89 7.66
N CYS A 7 9.07 10.11 6.36
CA CYS A 7 8.05 10.88 5.66
C CYS A 7 7.36 9.94 4.66
N PHE A 8 6.04 9.90 4.71
CA PHE A 8 5.24 9.07 3.83
C PHE A 8 4.56 9.94 2.76
N PRO A 9 4.54 9.48 1.50
CA PRO A 9 3.93 10.24 0.41
C PRO A 9 2.40 10.29 0.54
N GLY A 10 1.79 11.33 -0.05
CA GLY A 10 0.34 11.55 -0.05
C GLY A 10 -0.34 11.11 -1.35
N GLN A 11 -1.56 11.60 -1.55
CA GLN A 11 -2.33 11.37 -2.78
C GLN A 11 -1.53 11.77 -4.03
N GLY A 12 -1.63 10.97 -5.08
CA GLY A 12 -0.89 11.14 -6.34
C GLY A 12 0.41 10.35 -6.44
N SER A 13 0.89 9.73 -5.36
CA SER A 13 2.06 8.84 -5.36
C SER A 13 1.68 7.37 -5.58
N LEU A 14 0.93 7.10 -6.65
CA LEU A 14 0.46 5.76 -7.01
C LEU A 14 1.20 5.22 -8.22
N GLU A 15 1.49 3.92 -8.20
CA GLU A 15 1.99 3.16 -9.34
C GLU A 15 1.27 1.81 -9.40
N ALA A 16 1.02 1.31 -10.61
CA ALA A 16 0.49 -0.04 -10.79
C ALA A 16 1.53 -1.07 -10.33
N GLY A 17 1.12 -2.04 -9.51
CA GLY A 17 2.03 -3.04 -8.94
C GLY A 17 2.77 -2.60 -7.68
N MET A 18 2.43 -1.44 -7.09
CA MET A 18 3.08 -0.94 -5.88
C MET A 18 2.99 -1.93 -4.71
N GLY A 19 4.06 -2.02 -3.92
CA GLY A 19 4.11 -2.86 -2.71
C GLY A 19 4.21 -4.37 -2.95
N ARG A 20 4.07 -4.85 -4.20
CA ARG A 20 4.09 -6.28 -4.52
C ARG A 20 5.42 -6.94 -4.16
N GLU A 21 6.53 -6.37 -4.62
CA GLU A 21 7.86 -6.98 -4.41
C GLU A 21 8.20 -7.11 -2.92
N ILE A 22 7.89 -6.07 -2.12
CA ILE A 22 8.15 -6.11 -0.68
C ILE A 22 7.20 -7.09 0.04
N ALA A 23 5.94 -7.18 -0.38
CA ALA A 23 4.99 -8.13 0.19
C ALA A 23 5.39 -9.58 -0.11
N GLU A 24 5.86 -9.87 -1.32
CA GLU A 24 6.37 -11.20 -1.69
C GLU A 24 7.67 -11.56 -0.95
N ALA A 25 8.53 -10.59 -0.68
CA ALA A 25 9.81 -10.81 -0.01
C ALA A 25 9.72 -10.87 1.52
N VAL A 26 8.79 -10.14 2.13
CA VAL A 26 8.70 -9.95 3.59
C VAL A 26 7.30 -10.36 4.09
N PRO A 27 7.17 -11.47 4.83
CA PRO A 27 5.87 -11.95 5.31
C PRO A 27 5.09 -10.92 6.15
N ALA A 28 5.79 -10.08 6.92
CA ALA A 28 5.17 -9.02 7.70
C ALA A 28 4.54 -7.94 6.80
N ALA A 29 5.15 -7.62 5.66
CA ALA A 29 4.59 -6.69 4.69
C ALA A 29 3.31 -7.25 4.05
N MET A 30 3.30 -8.54 3.68
CA MET A 30 2.08 -9.21 3.18
C MET A 30 0.94 -9.16 4.20
N GLU A 31 1.25 -9.33 5.48
CA GLU A 31 0.26 -9.25 6.56
C GLU A 31 -0.35 -7.84 6.69
N VAL A 32 0.41 -6.78 6.42
CA VAL A 32 -0.14 -5.41 6.39
C VAL A 32 -1.24 -5.28 5.34
N PHE A 33 -1.02 -5.80 4.13
CA PHE A 33 -2.06 -5.79 3.09
C PHE A 33 -3.26 -6.62 3.52
N ARG A 34 -3.06 -7.79 4.12
CA ARG A 34 -4.15 -8.64 4.63
C ARG A 34 -5.01 -7.93 5.68
N VAL A 35 -4.37 -7.35 6.70
CA VAL A 35 -5.07 -6.62 7.78
C VAL A 35 -5.72 -5.35 7.24
N GLY A 36 -5.07 -4.64 6.32
CA GLY A 36 -5.63 -3.47 5.65
C GLY A 36 -6.87 -3.81 4.83
N SER A 37 -6.85 -4.95 4.13
CA SER A 37 -8.01 -5.44 3.38
C SER A 37 -9.18 -5.73 4.32
N ASP A 38 -8.94 -6.45 5.41
CA ASP A 38 -9.97 -6.75 6.41
C ASP A 38 -10.57 -5.47 7.02
N ALA A 39 -9.75 -4.46 7.28
CA ALA A 39 -10.17 -3.21 7.91
C ALA A 39 -10.93 -2.27 6.95
N SER A 40 -10.56 -2.25 5.67
CA SER A 40 -11.17 -1.37 4.66
C SER A 40 -12.34 -2.01 3.91
N GLY A 41 -12.43 -3.34 3.90
CA GLY A 41 -13.38 -4.07 3.06
C GLY A 41 -12.97 -4.11 1.57
N LEU A 42 -11.75 -3.69 1.25
CA LEU A 42 -11.18 -3.68 -0.10
C LEU A 42 -10.16 -4.80 -0.25
N ASP A 43 -10.00 -5.38 -1.44
CA ASP A 43 -8.88 -6.28 -1.70
C ASP A 43 -7.62 -5.48 -2.02
N LEU A 44 -6.92 -5.01 -0.98
CA LEU A 44 -5.75 -4.16 -1.14
C LEU A 44 -4.58 -4.87 -1.82
N ALA A 45 -4.46 -6.19 -1.66
CA ALA A 45 -3.42 -6.95 -2.35
C ALA A 45 -3.68 -6.93 -3.86
N HIS A 46 -4.89 -7.28 -4.29
CA HIS A 46 -5.25 -7.23 -5.71
C HIS A 46 -5.14 -5.80 -6.27
N LEU A 47 -5.70 -4.82 -5.58
CA LEU A 47 -5.69 -3.41 -5.99
C LEU A 47 -4.26 -2.88 -6.14
N CYS A 48 -3.38 -3.13 -5.18
CA CYS A 48 -2.01 -2.61 -5.25
C CYS A 48 -1.13 -3.38 -6.24
N PHE A 49 -1.32 -4.71 -6.37
CA PHE A 49 -0.37 -5.57 -7.07
C PHE A 49 -0.71 -5.84 -8.53
N GLU A 50 -2.00 -5.80 -8.88
CA GLU A 50 -2.50 -6.32 -10.15
C GLU A 50 -3.44 -5.37 -10.87
N ALA A 51 -4.21 -4.56 -10.14
CA ALA A 51 -5.19 -3.67 -10.75
C ALA A 51 -4.52 -2.59 -11.63
N PRO A 52 -5.18 -2.19 -12.73
CA PRO A 52 -4.69 -1.10 -13.55
C PRO A 52 -4.78 0.23 -12.80
N LEU A 53 -3.94 1.19 -13.19
CA LEU A 53 -3.78 2.45 -12.45
C LEU A 53 -5.09 3.24 -12.32
N ASP A 54 -5.99 3.16 -13.30
CA ASP A 54 -7.29 3.83 -13.32
C ASP A 54 -8.28 3.31 -12.28
N GLU A 55 -8.11 2.08 -11.77
CA GLU A 55 -8.88 1.58 -10.63
C GLU A 55 -8.34 2.11 -9.28
N LEU A 56 -7.08 2.56 -9.25
CA LEU A 56 -6.42 3.11 -8.06
C LEU A 56 -6.62 4.62 -7.90
N VAL A 57 -7.14 5.34 -8.90
CA VAL A 57 -7.28 6.82 -8.83
C VAL A 57 -8.49 7.28 -8.01
N ASP A 58 -9.47 6.41 -7.77
CA ASP A 58 -10.58 6.75 -6.90
C ASP A 58 -10.05 7.03 -5.49
N THR A 59 -10.46 8.14 -4.89
CA THR A 59 -9.97 8.57 -3.58
C THR A 59 -10.27 7.52 -2.49
N GLU A 60 -11.41 6.83 -2.59
CA GLU A 60 -11.82 5.80 -1.63
C GLU A 60 -10.92 4.55 -1.70
N VAL A 61 -10.29 4.31 -2.85
CA VAL A 61 -9.33 3.22 -3.08
C VAL A 61 -7.89 3.67 -2.82
N GLN A 62 -7.53 4.84 -3.34
CA GLN A 62 -6.20 5.43 -3.27
C GLN A 62 -5.71 5.57 -1.83
N GLN A 63 -6.54 6.08 -0.92
CA GLN A 63 -6.10 6.37 0.44
C GLN A 63 -5.74 5.09 1.22
N PRO A 64 -6.61 4.05 1.28
CA PRO A 64 -6.25 2.77 1.88
C PRO A 64 -5.01 2.12 1.26
N ALA A 65 -4.89 2.17 -0.08
CA ALA A 65 -3.79 1.56 -0.81
C ALA A 65 -2.43 2.21 -0.47
N LEU A 66 -2.38 3.55 -0.40
CA LEU A 66 -1.18 4.30 -0.01
C LEU A 66 -0.79 4.06 1.45
N VAL A 67 -1.78 4.00 2.35
CA VAL A 67 -1.54 3.72 3.78
C VAL A 67 -0.99 2.31 3.96
N ALA A 68 -1.59 1.30 3.33
CA ALA A 68 -1.11 -0.08 3.41
C ALA A 68 0.32 -0.22 2.87
N THR A 69 0.60 0.37 1.71
CA THR A 69 1.95 0.35 1.11
C THR A 69 2.98 1.06 1.98
N SER A 70 2.61 2.21 2.56
CA SER A 70 3.48 2.96 3.48
C SER A 70 3.82 2.16 4.74
N LEU A 71 2.81 1.50 5.34
CA LEU A 71 2.99 0.69 6.55
C LEU A 71 3.75 -0.61 6.28
N ALA A 72 3.62 -1.17 5.07
CA ALA A 72 4.35 -2.38 4.66
C ALA A 72 5.88 -2.14 4.54
N VAL A 73 6.30 -0.88 4.37
CA VAL A 73 7.72 -0.49 4.17
C VAL A 73 8.34 0.14 5.44
N LEU A 74 7.53 0.48 6.44
CA LEU A 74 7.99 1.01 7.74
C LEU A 74 8.71 -0.07 8.56
#